data_AF-A0A1L1PKN5-F1
#
_entry.id   AF-A0A1L1PKN5-F1
#
_cell.length_a   1.000
_cell.length_b   1.000
_cell.length_c   1.000
_cell.angle_alpha   90.00
_cell.angle_beta   90.00
_cell.angle_gamma   90.00
#
_symmetry.space_group_name_H-M   'P 1'
#
loop_
_entity.id
_entity.type
_entity.pdbx_description
1 polymer ?
#
loop_
_entity_poly.entity_id
_entity_poly.type
_entity_poly.pdbx_seq_one_letter_code
_entity_poly.pdbx_strand_id
1 'polypeptide(L)'
;MKKLFVSLVAALGLMAGAQAATFQSVVNGDGLVTDYSTDGLISFDLDFQSLGTTTLSYVIGAADTAALSFNALLRNFTGDGITGFNFSISGGEFLYSGTVTRQFDGSLITDIDFNGAHANVDLGSPEFLDVEIGDPLAVAGGRLNWGLTGLSAGDVLNISVTAVPEPESIAMLLAGLGVLGAVARRRQRLAA
;
A
#
# COMPACT_ATOMS: atom_id res chain seq x y z
N MET A 1 41.79 19.65 53.21
CA MET A 1 42.24 19.74 51.81
C MET A 1 41.61 18.58 51.04
N LYS A 2 40.87 18.92 49.96
CA LYS A 2 40.64 18.13 48.72
C LYS A 2 40.05 16.71 48.90
N LYS A 3 38.71 16.59 48.85
CA LYS A 3 37.88 16.21 47.67
C LYS A 3 38.03 14.73 47.26
N LEU A 4 37.02 13.93 47.58
CA LEU A 4 36.69 12.67 46.88
C LEU A 4 35.16 12.51 46.89
N PHE A 5 34.48 13.30 46.05
CA PHE A 5 33.14 12.99 45.56
C PHE A 5 33.36 12.18 44.28
N VAL A 6 33.22 10.85 44.36
CA VAL A 6 33.22 10.00 43.17
C VAL A 6 31.81 10.02 42.59
N SER A 7 31.75 10.31 41.30
CA SER A 7 30.56 10.54 40.49
C SER A 7 29.65 9.31 40.41
N LEU A 8 28.41 9.46 40.86
CA LEU A 8 27.28 8.62 40.45
C LEU A 8 26.46 9.36 39.39
N VAL A 9 27.06 9.62 38.22
CA VAL A 9 26.33 10.10 37.04
C VAL A 9 26.98 9.44 35.82
N ALA A 10 26.15 8.99 34.89
CA ALA A 10 26.47 8.37 33.60
C ALA A 10 26.47 6.83 33.57
N ALA A 11 25.31 6.23 33.87
CA ALA A 11 24.87 5.01 33.20
C ALA A 11 23.34 5.03 32.98
N LEU A 12 22.76 6.17 32.61
CA LEU A 12 21.56 6.19 31.76
C LEU A 12 22.04 6.23 30.31
N GLY A 13 22.78 5.19 29.91
CA GLY A 13 23.07 4.94 28.51
C GLY A 13 21.79 4.45 27.88
N LEU A 14 21.13 5.37 27.17
CA LEU A 14 20.01 5.16 26.25
C LEU A 14 19.94 3.72 25.74
N MET A 15 19.00 2.95 26.27
CA MET A 15 18.43 1.86 25.50
C MET A 15 17.62 2.53 24.38
N ALA A 16 18.30 2.98 23.32
CA ALA A 16 17.64 3.18 22.04
C ALA A 16 17.23 1.78 21.60
N GLY A 17 16.05 1.33 22.05
CA GLY A 17 15.44 0.11 21.54
C GLY A 17 15.38 0.22 20.02
N ALA A 18 15.63 -0.88 19.32
CA ALA A 18 15.21 -1.02 17.94
C ALA A 18 13.74 -0.55 17.86
N GLN A 19 13.47 0.45 17.02
CA GLN A 19 12.13 0.94 16.77
C GLN A 19 11.76 0.48 15.37
N ALA A 20 10.54 0.00 15.20
CA ALA A 20 9.92 -0.28 13.93
C ALA A 20 9.67 1.02 13.13
N ALA A 21 9.39 0.85 11.85
CA ALA A 21 8.80 1.88 11.01
C ALA A 21 7.47 2.33 11.63
N THR A 22 7.26 3.63 11.74
CA THR A 22 6.10 4.20 12.41
C THR A 22 5.20 4.89 11.41
N PHE A 23 3.95 4.43 11.32
CA PHE A 23 2.93 5.10 10.52
C PHE A 23 2.68 6.52 11.05
N GLN A 24 2.72 7.50 10.15
CA GLN A 24 2.49 8.90 10.47
C GLN A 24 1.06 9.31 10.12
N SER A 25 0.71 9.15 8.84
CA SER A 25 -0.59 9.58 8.31
C SER A 25 -0.81 9.08 6.89
N VAL A 26 -2.07 9.15 6.46
CA VAL A 26 -2.40 9.22 5.04
C VAL A 26 -2.11 10.63 4.54
N VAL A 27 -1.22 10.76 3.56
CA VAL A 27 -0.79 12.06 3.00
C VAL A 27 -1.46 12.41 1.67
N ASN A 28 -2.13 11.43 1.05
CA ASN A 28 -2.98 11.62 -0.14
C ASN A 28 -4.03 10.50 -0.22
N GLY A 29 -5.21 10.81 -0.77
CA GLY A 29 -6.35 9.88 -0.84
C GLY A 29 -7.22 9.89 0.41
N ASP A 30 -8.25 9.05 0.40
CA ASP A 30 -9.28 8.92 1.43
C ASP A 30 -9.36 7.52 2.06
N GLY A 31 -8.42 6.63 1.72
CA GLY A 31 -8.35 5.29 2.30
C GLY A 31 -8.12 5.31 3.80
N LEU A 32 -8.79 4.41 4.53
CA LEU A 32 -8.59 4.24 5.97
C LEU A 32 -7.51 3.20 6.21
N VAL A 33 -6.60 3.49 7.16
CA VAL A 33 -5.44 2.65 7.43
C VAL A 33 -5.50 2.13 8.86
N THR A 34 -5.31 0.82 9.01
CA THR A 34 -4.98 0.21 10.30
C THR A 34 -3.57 -0.34 10.23
N ASP A 35 -2.67 0.19 11.04
CA ASP A 35 -1.25 -0.18 11.05
C ASP A 35 -0.97 -1.31 12.05
N TYR A 36 -0.19 -2.29 11.62
CA TYR A 36 0.29 -3.43 12.39
C TYR A 36 1.82 -3.59 12.28
N SER A 37 2.52 -2.53 11.88
CA SER A 37 3.97 -2.56 11.68
C SER A 37 4.73 -2.94 12.96
N THR A 38 5.77 -3.74 12.79
CA THR A 38 6.68 -4.19 13.86
C THR A 38 8.13 -4.12 13.36
N ASP A 39 9.09 -4.38 14.24
CA ASP A 39 10.49 -4.43 13.84
C ASP A 39 10.69 -5.40 12.65
N GLY A 40 11.27 -4.89 11.56
CA GLY A 40 11.52 -5.64 10.33
C GLY A 40 10.31 -5.82 9.40
N LEU A 41 9.14 -5.26 9.72
CA LEU A 41 7.91 -5.41 8.93
C LEU A 41 7.03 -4.15 8.93
N ILE A 42 6.74 -3.63 7.74
CA ILE A 42 5.58 -2.77 7.52
C ILE A 42 4.37 -3.65 7.18
N SER A 43 3.30 -3.50 7.97
CA SER A 43 2.06 -4.28 7.80
C SER A 43 0.86 -3.37 8.03
N PHE A 44 -0.10 -3.37 7.10
CA PHE A 44 -1.31 -2.56 7.27
C PHE A 44 -2.54 -3.14 6.55
N ASP A 45 -3.71 -2.80 7.06
CA ASP A 45 -4.96 -2.86 6.29
C ASP A 45 -5.18 -1.49 5.62
N LEU A 46 -5.59 -1.51 4.36
CA LEU A 46 -6.03 -0.32 3.63
C LEU A 46 -7.44 -0.51 3.10
N ASP A 47 -8.38 0.24 3.65
CA ASP A 47 -9.78 0.22 3.22
C ASP A 47 -10.03 1.34 2.20
N PHE A 48 -10.14 0.97 0.92
CA PHE A 48 -10.42 1.92 -0.17
C PHE A 48 -11.87 2.41 -0.10
N GLN A 49 -12.06 3.70 0.19
CA GLN A 49 -13.37 4.36 0.20
C GLN A 49 -13.79 4.84 -1.20
N SER A 50 -12.81 5.08 -2.07
CA SER A 50 -13.01 5.44 -3.48
C SER A 50 -11.93 4.81 -4.36
N LEU A 51 -12.22 4.69 -5.66
CA LEU A 51 -11.23 4.26 -6.64
C LEU A 51 -10.21 5.39 -6.86
N GLY A 52 -8.97 5.16 -6.47
CA GLY A 52 -7.90 6.14 -6.59
C GLY A 52 -6.61 5.71 -5.91
N THR A 53 -5.70 6.66 -5.76
CA THR A 53 -4.42 6.46 -5.06
C THR A 53 -4.56 6.88 -3.61
N THR A 54 -4.22 5.98 -2.68
CA THR A 54 -3.96 6.33 -1.27
C THR A 54 -2.46 6.27 -1.01
N THR A 55 -1.90 7.33 -0.42
CA THR A 55 -0.48 7.39 -0.05
C THR A 55 -0.34 7.45 1.47
N LEU A 56 0.34 6.45 2.01
CA LEU A 56 0.68 6.30 3.42
C LEU A 56 2.09 6.83 3.65
N SER A 57 2.32 7.51 4.79
CA SER A 57 3.64 8.00 5.19
C SER A 57 4.13 7.30 6.46
N TYR A 58 5.36 6.84 6.43
CA TYR A 58 6.06 6.18 7.52
C TYR A 58 7.39 6.87 7.80
N VAL A 59 7.84 6.84 9.06
CA VAL A 59 9.24 7.15 9.42
C VAL A 59 9.95 5.85 9.72
N ILE A 60 11.04 5.57 9.02
CA ILE A 60 11.81 4.34 9.15
C ILE A 60 12.54 4.31 10.48
N GLY A 61 12.36 3.21 11.21
CA GLY A 61 13.00 3.00 12.49
C GLY A 61 14.42 2.43 12.37
N ALA A 62 15.18 2.48 13.46
CA ALA A 62 16.56 1.97 13.48
C ALA A 62 16.65 0.45 13.33
N ALA A 63 15.55 -0.28 13.47
CA ALA A 63 15.47 -1.72 13.24
C ALA A 63 15.45 -2.09 11.74
N ASP A 64 15.16 -1.14 10.85
CA ASP A 64 14.61 -1.40 9.52
C ASP A 64 15.52 -0.95 8.36
N THR A 65 16.83 -0.83 8.60
CA THR A 65 17.77 -0.13 7.70
C THR A 65 18.49 -1.00 6.67
N ALA A 66 18.10 -2.27 6.50
CA ALA A 66 18.77 -3.20 5.58
C ALA A 66 17.80 -3.77 4.54
N ALA A 67 16.89 -4.63 4.99
CA ALA A 67 15.79 -5.14 4.20
C ALA A 67 14.55 -5.15 5.09
N LEU A 68 13.49 -4.50 4.63
CA LEU A 68 12.26 -4.33 5.37
C LEU A 68 11.17 -5.15 4.70
N SER A 69 10.52 -6.04 5.45
CA SER A 69 9.39 -6.78 4.91
C SER A 69 8.18 -5.87 4.77
N PHE A 70 7.33 -6.17 3.79
CA PHE A 70 6.11 -5.43 3.49
C PHE A 70 4.97 -6.40 3.22
N ASN A 71 3.83 -6.21 3.89
CA ASN A 71 2.58 -6.85 3.53
C ASN A 71 1.39 -5.90 3.76
N ALA A 72 0.27 -6.20 3.11
CA ALA A 72 -0.94 -5.42 3.26
C ALA A 72 -2.19 -6.24 2.93
N LEU A 73 -3.29 -5.94 3.61
CA LEU A 73 -4.63 -6.35 3.22
C LEU A 73 -5.34 -5.16 2.59
N LEU A 74 -5.58 -5.23 1.28
CA LEU A 74 -6.24 -4.18 0.52
C LEU A 74 -7.72 -4.50 0.42
N ARG A 75 -8.56 -3.74 1.10
CA ARG A 75 -10.00 -3.97 1.14
C ARG A 75 -10.76 -3.03 0.22
N ASN A 76 -11.58 -3.60 -0.65
CA ASN A 76 -12.40 -2.83 -1.58
C ASN A 76 -13.76 -2.52 -0.95
N PHE A 77 -13.90 -1.32 -0.37
CA PHE A 77 -15.19 -0.82 0.13
C PHE A 77 -15.94 0.02 -0.91
N THR A 78 -15.40 0.20 -2.12
CA THR A 78 -16.08 0.94 -3.20
C THR A 78 -17.16 0.08 -3.84
N GLY A 79 -16.96 -1.24 -3.86
CA GLY A 79 -17.84 -2.21 -4.51
C GLY A 79 -17.68 -2.27 -6.03
N ASP A 80 -16.74 -1.52 -6.59
CA ASP A 80 -16.41 -1.55 -8.02
C ASP A 80 -15.42 -2.68 -8.32
N GLY A 81 -15.40 -3.17 -9.56
CA GLY A 81 -14.40 -4.16 -9.97
C GLY A 81 -13.00 -3.54 -10.09
N ILE A 82 -12.03 -4.14 -9.39
CA ILE A 82 -10.62 -3.79 -9.46
C ILE A 82 -9.88 -4.86 -10.26
N THR A 83 -9.18 -4.48 -11.32
CA THR A 83 -8.39 -5.43 -12.14
C THR A 83 -6.94 -5.53 -11.70
N GLY A 84 -6.48 -4.64 -10.83
CA GLY A 84 -5.09 -4.60 -10.41
C GLY A 84 -4.78 -3.52 -9.41
N PHE A 85 -3.54 -3.54 -8.94
CA PHE A 85 -2.99 -2.50 -8.07
C PHE A 85 -1.67 -2.00 -8.59
N ASN A 86 -1.49 -0.68 -8.58
CA ASN A 86 -0.19 -0.07 -8.77
C ASN A 86 0.34 0.43 -7.43
N PHE A 87 1.56 0.01 -7.09
CA PHE A 87 2.30 0.50 -5.96
C PHE A 87 3.41 1.44 -6.43
N SER A 88 3.65 2.48 -5.65
CA SER A 88 4.89 3.24 -5.73
C SER A 88 5.42 3.54 -4.35
N ILE A 89 6.74 3.57 -4.22
CA ILE A 89 7.41 3.95 -2.99
C ILE A 89 8.33 5.15 -3.21
N SER A 90 8.46 6.00 -2.19
CA SER A 90 9.40 7.12 -2.19
C SER A 90 10.39 6.92 -1.07
N GLY A 91 11.69 7.07 -1.37
CA GLY A 91 12.77 6.89 -0.39
C GLY A 91 13.42 5.50 -0.41
N GLY A 92 12.89 4.54 -1.17
CA GLY A 92 13.45 3.19 -1.31
C GLY A 92 13.03 2.50 -2.60
N GLU A 93 13.32 1.20 -2.71
CA GLU A 93 13.02 0.35 -3.86
C GLU A 93 12.43 -1.00 -3.43
N PHE A 94 11.63 -1.62 -4.29
CA PHE A 94 11.18 -2.98 -4.08
C PHE A 94 12.35 -3.94 -4.35
N LEU A 95 12.62 -4.84 -3.41
CA LEU A 95 13.74 -5.78 -3.47
C LEU A 95 13.34 -7.12 -4.08
N TYR A 96 12.24 -7.70 -3.60
CA TYR A 96 11.69 -8.96 -4.12
C TYR A 96 10.18 -8.99 -3.95
N SER A 97 9.49 -9.62 -4.91
CA SER A 97 8.06 -9.91 -4.79
C SER A 97 7.85 -11.11 -3.88
N GLY A 98 6.77 -11.05 -3.14
CA GLY A 98 6.23 -12.18 -2.40
C GLY A 98 4.95 -12.68 -3.05
N THR A 99 4.03 -13.17 -2.24
CA THR A 99 2.74 -13.69 -2.71
C THR A 99 1.73 -12.57 -2.90
N VAL A 100 0.79 -12.73 -3.82
CA VAL A 100 -0.47 -11.98 -3.83
C VAL A 100 -1.60 -13.00 -3.89
N THR A 101 -2.65 -12.79 -3.10
CA THR A 101 -3.77 -13.73 -3.01
C THR A 101 -5.09 -12.98 -3.05
N ARG A 102 -6.05 -13.54 -3.79
CA ARG A 102 -7.42 -13.05 -3.83
C ARG A 102 -8.24 -13.67 -2.71
N GLN A 103 -9.12 -12.89 -2.10
CA GLN A 103 -9.96 -13.40 -1.01
C GLN A 103 -11.01 -14.40 -1.49
N PHE A 104 -11.58 -14.23 -2.69
CA PHE A 104 -12.78 -14.96 -3.10
C PHE A 104 -12.52 -16.44 -3.42
N ASP A 105 -11.40 -16.75 -4.06
CA ASP A 105 -11.04 -18.10 -4.50
C ASP A 105 -9.72 -18.60 -3.90
N GLY A 106 -9.03 -17.77 -3.11
CA GLY A 106 -7.70 -18.07 -2.56
C GLY A 106 -6.63 -18.24 -3.63
N SER A 107 -6.90 -17.82 -4.87
CA SER A 107 -5.98 -17.98 -5.98
C SER A 107 -4.75 -17.11 -5.78
N LEU A 108 -3.60 -17.68 -6.11
CA LEU A 108 -2.34 -16.97 -6.12
C LEU A 108 -2.18 -16.22 -7.43
N ILE A 109 -1.80 -14.95 -7.32
CA ILE A 109 -1.46 -14.11 -8.46
C ILE A 109 0.03 -14.18 -8.68
N THR A 110 0.43 -14.52 -9.91
CA THR A 110 1.83 -14.64 -10.33
C THR A 110 2.27 -13.50 -11.24
N ASP A 111 1.35 -12.65 -11.67
CA ASP A 111 1.64 -11.51 -12.56
C ASP A 111 1.92 -10.26 -11.73
N ILE A 112 3.17 -10.19 -11.25
CA ILE A 112 3.69 -9.12 -10.41
C ILE A 112 4.96 -8.57 -11.05
N ASP A 113 4.91 -7.33 -11.51
CA ASP A 113 6.01 -6.67 -12.20
C ASP A 113 6.63 -5.57 -11.33
N PHE A 114 7.91 -5.68 -11.02
CA PHE A 114 8.67 -4.67 -10.26
C PHE A 114 9.61 -3.88 -11.18
N ASN A 115 9.63 -2.56 -10.99
CA ASN A 115 10.53 -1.65 -11.67
C ASN A 115 11.04 -0.59 -10.68
N GLY A 116 12.07 -0.97 -9.90
CA GLY A 116 12.66 -0.15 -8.86
C GLY A 116 11.65 0.23 -7.78
N ALA A 117 11.25 1.50 -7.77
CA ALA A 117 10.29 2.05 -6.82
C ALA A 117 8.81 1.80 -7.19
N HIS A 118 8.53 1.06 -8.27
CA HIS A 118 7.17 0.78 -8.73
C HIS A 118 6.89 -0.72 -8.78
N ALA A 119 5.66 -1.09 -8.46
CA ALA A 119 5.16 -2.45 -8.67
C ALA A 119 3.76 -2.44 -9.28
N ASN A 120 3.51 -3.31 -10.25
CA ASN A 120 2.18 -3.57 -10.80
C ASN A 120 1.75 -4.98 -10.42
N VAL A 121 0.49 -5.11 -10.03
CA VAL A 121 -0.18 -6.38 -9.77
C VAL A 121 -1.37 -6.45 -10.72
N ASP A 122 -1.36 -7.41 -11.65
CA ASP A 122 -2.51 -7.71 -12.50
C ASP A 122 -3.27 -8.90 -11.93
N LEU A 123 -4.56 -8.72 -11.66
CA LEU A 123 -5.40 -9.76 -11.09
C LEU A 123 -5.97 -10.71 -12.16
N GLY A 124 -5.84 -10.38 -13.45
CA GLY A 124 -6.33 -11.14 -14.61
C GLY A 124 -7.86 -11.16 -14.78
N SER A 125 -8.60 -10.95 -13.70
CA SER A 125 -10.04 -10.75 -13.67
C SER A 125 -10.41 -9.77 -12.54
N PRO A 126 -11.59 -9.11 -12.61
CA PRO A 126 -11.95 -8.12 -11.60
C PRO A 126 -12.16 -8.73 -10.21
N GLU A 127 -11.68 -8.06 -9.18
CA GLU A 127 -11.87 -8.36 -7.75
C GLU A 127 -12.78 -7.31 -7.11
N PHE A 128 -13.72 -7.78 -6.28
CA PHE A 128 -14.75 -6.94 -5.66
C PHE A 128 -14.61 -6.86 -4.14
N LEU A 129 -13.76 -7.69 -3.55
CA LEU A 129 -13.48 -7.70 -2.11
C LEU A 129 -12.00 -7.41 -1.85
N ASP A 130 -11.38 -8.22 -0.99
CA ASP A 130 -10.06 -7.96 -0.47
C ASP A 130 -9.00 -8.68 -1.31
N VAL A 131 -7.85 -8.03 -1.42
CA VAL A 131 -6.63 -8.61 -1.98
C VAL A 131 -5.54 -8.51 -0.95
N GLU A 132 -4.87 -9.63 -0.73
CA GLU A 132 -3.77 -9.71 0.20
C GLU A 132 -2.44 -9.64 -0.56
N ILE A 133 -1.59 -8.71 -0.14
CA ILE A 133 -0.22 -8.53 -0.60
C ILE A 133 0.69 -9.09 0.47
N GLY A 134 1.45 -10.12 0.13
CA GLY A 134 2.27 -10.86 1.06
C GLY A 134 1.46 -11.81 1.96
N ASP A 135 1.81 -11.81 3.24
CA ASP A 135 1.16 -12.63 4.28
C ASP A 135 0.62 -11.77 5.45
N PRO A 136 -0.34 -10.85 5.20
CA PRO A 136 -0.88 -9.97 6.23
C PRO A 136 -1.66 -10.73 7.33
N LEU A 137 -2.17 -11.93 7.01
CA LEU A 137 -2.93 -12.77 7.94
C LEU A 137 -2.08 -13.85 8.63
N ALA A 138 -0.76 -13.86 8.42
CA ALA A 138 0.19 -14.84 8.98
C ALA A 138 -0.26 -16.30 8.78
N VAL A 139 -0.71 -16.65 7.57
CA VAL A 139 -1.30 -17.95 7.27
C VAL A 139 -0.22 -19.03 7.32
N ALA A 140 -0.43 -20.03 8.17
CA ALA A 140 0.45 -21.19 8.25
C ALA A 140 0.48 -21.94 6.91
N GLY A 141 1.64 -21.98 6.25
CA GLY A 141 1.81 -22.76 5.02
C GLY A 141 2.57 -22.10 3.87
N GLY A 142 3.07 -20.87 4.01
CA GLY A 142 4.12 -20.36 3.12
C GLY A 142 3.73 -19.24 2.15
N ARG A 143 2.90 -18.29 2.57
CA ARG A 143 2.80 -17.00 1.88
C ARG A 143 4.03 -16.17 2.24
N LEU A 144 4.53 -15.41 1.27
CA LEU A 144 5.77 -14.65 1.43
C LEU A 144 5.47 -13.16 1.40
N ASN A 145 5.95 -12.42 2.40
CA ASN A 145 5.94 -10.97 2.37
C ASN A 145 6.80 -10.43 1.21
N TRP A 146 6.51 -9.22 0.79
CA TRP A 146 7.35 -8.49 -0.15
C TRP A 146 8.55 -7.88 0.57
N GLY A 147 9.59 -7.50 -0.16
CA GLY A 147 10.79 -6.87 0.40
C GLY A 147 10.99 -5.45 -0.11
N LEU A 148 11.44 -4.56 0.78
CA LEU A 148 11.88 -3.20 0.50
C LEU A 148 13.37 -3.04 0.82
N THR A 149 14.05 -2.16 0.09
CA THR A 149 15.47 -1.82 0.28
C THR A 149 15.72 -0.33 0.04
N GLY A 150 16.95 0.12 0.30
CA GLY A 150 17.39 1.50 0.05
C GLY A 150 16.97 2.50 1.13
N LEU A 151 16.52 2.02 2.29
CA LEU A 151 16.00 2.84 3.39
C LEU A 151 17.01 2.93 4.54
N SER A 152 17.09 4.11 5.17
CA SER A 152 17.87 4.39 6.37
C SER A 152 16.98 4.83 7.52
N ALA A 153 17.47 4.67 8.75
CA ALA A 153 16.76 5.12 9.94
C ALA A 153 16.52 6.63 9.89
N GLY A 154 15.27 7.05 10.13
CA GLY A 154 14.84 8.44 10.05
C GLY A 154 14.37 8.88 8.67
N ASP A 155 14.50 8.05 7.64
CA ASP A 155 13.94 8.35 6.33
C ASP A 155 12.41 8.38 6.39
N VAL A 156 11.82 9.24 5.56
CA VAL A 156 10.38 9.22 5.30
C VAL A 156 10.11 8.31 4.11
N LEU A 157 9.44 7.19 4.36
CA LEU A 157 8.94 6.29 3.33
C LEU A 157 7.49 6.63 3.04
N ASN A 158 7.18 6.93 1.78
CA ASN A 158 5.79 7.01 1.34
C ASN A 158 5.45 5.78 0.50
N ILE A 159 4.36 5.09 0.83
CA ILE A 159 3.82 3.96 0.07
C ILE A 159 2.51 4.41 -0.55
N SER A 160 2.45 4.49 -1.88
CA SER A 160 1.23 4.78 -2.61
C SER A 160 0.65 3.50 -3.18
N VAL A 161 -0.65 3.28 -2.98
CA VAL A 161 -1.39 2.15 -3.54
C VAL A 161 -2.54 2.71 -4.37
N THR A 162 -2.63 2.31 -5.62
CA THR A 162 -3.67 2.75 -6.55
C THR A 162 -4.49 1.56 -7.00
N ALA A 163 -5.79 1.57 -6.70
CA ALA A 163 -6.74 0.60 -7.24
C ALA A 163 -6.99 0.90 -8.73
N VAL A 164 -6.83 -0.11 -9.60
CA VAL A 164 -7.06 0.02 -11.04
C VAL A 164 -8.48 -0.45 -11.37
N PRO A 165 -9.38 0.45 -11.82
CA PRO A 165 -10.75 0.08 -12.17
C PRO A 165 -10.80 -0.77 -13.45
N GLU A 166 -11.88 -1.53 -13.62
CA GLU A 166 -12.18 -2.21 -14.88
C GLU A 166 -12.21 -1.23 -16.08
N PRO A 167 -11.48 -1.53 -17.18
CA PRO A 167 -11.53 -0.73 -18.40
C PRO A 167 -12.95 -0.62 -18.98
N GLU A 168 -13.74 -1.70 -18.85
CA GLU A 168 -15.10 -1.77 -19.37
C GLU A 168 -16.06 -0.80 -18.66
N SER A 169 -15.88 -0.59 -17.36
CA SER A 169 -16.68 0.37 -16.60
C SER A 169 -16.52 1.80 -17.13
N ILE A 170 -15.29 2.18 -17.50
CA ILE A 170 -15.01 3.48 -18.14
C ILE A 170 -15.61 3.53 -19.55
N ALA A 171 -15.46 2.45 -20.32
CA ALA A 171 -16.02 2.37 -21.68
C ALA A 171 -17.56 2.47 -21.68
N MET A 172 -18.23 1.82 -20.72
CA MET A 172 -19.69 1.84 -20.57
C MET A 172 -20.19 3.21 -20.11
N LEU A 173 -19.47 3.88 -19.22
CA LEU A 173 -19.76 5.27 -18.85
C LEU A 173 -19.69 6.18 -20.08
N LEU A 174 -18.61 6.07 -20.86
CA LEU A 174 -18.42 6.85 -22.09
C LEU A 174 -19.49 6.53 -23.14
N ALA A 175 -19.85 5.26 -23.30
CA ALA A 175 -20.93 4.86 -24.20
C ALA A 175 -22.28 5.47 -23.76
N GLY A 176 -22.60 5.41 -22.47
CA GLY A 176 -23.79 6.06 -21.90
C GLY A 176 -23.81 7.56 -22.14
N LEU A 177 -22.69 8.26 -21.90
CA LEU A 177 -22.54 9.69 -22.17
C LEU A 177 -22.69 10.01 -23.66
N GLY A 178 -22.13 9.18 -24.54
CA GLY A 178 -22.28 9.31 -25.99
C GLY A 178 -23.74 9.24 -26.44
N VAL A 179 -24.51 8.29 -25.90
CA VAL A 179 -25.95 8.17 -26.17
C VAL A 179 -26.71 9.40 -25.69
N LEU A 180 -26.47 9.85 -24.45
CA LEU A 180 -27.11 11.04 -23.90
C LEU A 180 -26.81 12.30 -24.71
N GLY A 181 -25.54 12.49 -25.13
CA GLY A 181 -25.13 13.58 -26.00
C GLY A 181 -25.82 13.57 -27.37
N ALA A 182 -25.95 12.38 -27.98
CA ALA A 182 -26.65 12.22 -29.26
C ALA A 182 -28.15 12.56 -29.14
N VAL A 183 -28.80 12.13 -28.06
CA VAL A 183 -30.21 12.44 -27.78
C VAL A 183 -30.41 13.93 -27.56
N ALA A 184 -29.55 14.57 -26.76
CA ALA A 184 -29.60 16.01 -26.51
C ALA A 184 -29.48 16.81 -27.81
N ARG A 185 -28.53 16.45 -28.68
CA ARG A 185 -28.35 17.06 -30.00
C ARG A 185 -29.58 16.90 -30.90
N ARG A 186 -30.22 15.72 -30.89
CA ARG A 186 -31.45 15.48 -31.65
C ARG A 186 -32.58 16.37 -31.17
N ARG A 187 -32.74 16.54 -29.85
CA ARG A 187 -33.78 17.41 -29.26
C ARG A 187 -33.59 18.87 -29.65
N GLN A 188 -32.35 19.37 -29.63
CA GLN A 188 -32.04 20.73 -30.07
C GLN A 188 -32.40 20.96 -31.54
N ARG A 189 -32.15 19.98 -32.43
CA ARG A 189 -32.51 20.07 -33.85
C ARG A 189 -34.01 20.01 -34.14
N LEU A 190 -34.82 19.50 -33.20
CA LEU A 190 -36.28 19.44 -33.34
C LEU A 190 -36.97 20.67 -32.73
N ALA A 191 -36.26 21.42 -31.88
CA ALA A 191 -36.74 22.63 -31.22
C ALA A 191 -36.31 23.93 -31.93
N ALA A 192 -35.50 23.83 -32.99
CA ALA A 192 -35.09 24.89 -33.89
C ALA A 192 -35.79 24.71 -35.24
#